data_AF-A0A8T6XAQ9-F1
#
_entry.id   AF-A0A8T6XAQ9-F1
#
_cell.length_a   1.000
_cell.length_b   1.000
_cell.length_c   1.000
_cell.angle_alpha   90.00
_cell.angle_beta   90.00
_cell.angle_gamma   90.00
#
_symmetry.space_group_name_H-M   'P 1'
#
loop_
_entity.id
_entity.type
_entity.pdbx_description
1 polymer ?
#
loop_
_entity_poly.entity_id
_entity_poly.type
_entity_poly.pdbx_seq_one_letter_code
_entity_poly.pdbx_strand_id
1 'polypeptide(L)'
;ALVANEDDERNAAIALSASTFAHLQVLSMVDNIKDKPYLSYAGADVIISPREIMGLALADKALGGTPFHLSDLTPIAPDLE
;
A
#
# COMPACT_ATOMS: atom_id res chain seq x y z
N ALA A 1 4.27 -1.91 -13.32
CA ALA A 1 3.71 -1.47 -12.01
C ALA A 1 4.23 -0.07 -11.69
N LEU A 2 3.45 0.72 -10.95
CA LEU A 2 3.78 2.08 -10.49
C LEU A 2 3.66 2.12 -8.96
N VAL A 3 4.58 2.83 -8.31
CA VAL A 3 4.53 3.08 -6.86
C VAL A 3 4.31 4.57 -6.63
N ALA A 4 3.22 4.93 -5.95
CA ALA A 4 2.92 6.28 -5.49
C ALA A 4 3.30 6.40 -4.01
N ASN A 5 4.27 7.27 -3.71
CA ASN A 5 4.82 7.47 -2.37
C ASN A 5 5.16 8.95 -2.13
N GLU A 6 4.17 9.80 -2.35
CA GLU A 6 4.13 11.18 -1.90
C GLU A 6 3.09 11.27 -0.76
N ASP A 7 2.46 12.44 -0.58
CA ASP A 7 1.29 12.58 0.29
C ASP A 7 0.01 11.96 -0.32
N ASP A 8 -1.00 11.73 0.52
CA ASP A 8 -2.25 11.05 0.15
C ASP A 8 -2.99 11.75 -1.02
N GLU A 9 -2.96 13.08 -1.09
CA GLU A 9 -3.62 13.86 -2.15
C GLU A 9 -2.89 13.69 -3.50
N ARG A 10 -1.55 13.84 -3.50
CA ARG A 10 -0.73 13.63 -4.69
C ARG A 10 -0.77 12.18 -5.16
N ASN A 11 -0.75 11.22 -4.22
CA ASN A 11 -0.87 9.80 -4.54
C ASN A 11 -2.20 9.50 -5.23
N ALA A 12 -3.30 10.12 -4.81
CA ALA A 12 -4.58 10.01 -5.51
C ALA A 12 -4.50 10.59 -6.94
N ALA A 13 -3.88 11.77 -7.13
CA ALA A 13 -3.70 12.34 -8.46
C ALA A 13 -2.84 11.46 -9.39
N ILE A 14 -1.78 10.85 -8.85
CA ILE A 14 -0.92 9.91 -9.56
C ILE A 14 -1.71 8.65 -9.94
N ALA A 15 -2.44 8.05 -9.01
CA ALA A 15 -3.25 6.86 -9.25
C ALA A 15 -4.34 7.12 -10.30
N LEU A 16 -5.00 8.27 -10.24
CA LEU A 16 -6.04 8.66 -11.21
C LEU A 16 -5.45 8.85 -12.60
N SER A 17 -4.30 9.49 -12.69
CA SER A 17 -3.59 9.66 -13.96
C SER A 17 -3.16 8.31 -14.53
N ALA A 18 -2.55 7.45 -13.69
CA ALA A 18 -2.09 6.14 -14.11
C ALA A 18 -3.23 5.26 -14.61
N SER A 19 -4.33 5.16 -13.84
CA SER A 19 -5.51 4.35 -14.20
C SER A 19 -6.23 4.85 -15.47
N THR A 20 -6.12 6.15 -15.78
CA THR A 20 -6.70 6.72 -17.00
C THR A 20 -5.87 6.43 -18.25
N PHE A 21 -4.53 6.49 -18.15
CA PHE A 21 -3.65 6.43 -19.33
C PHE A 21 -3.00 5.05 -19.55
N ALA A 22 -2.96 4.18 -18.55
CA ALA A 22 -2.30 2.89 -18.64
C ALA A 22 -2.99 1.82 -17.80
N HIS A 23 -3.07 0.59 -18.33
CA HIS A 23 -3.47 -0.57 -17.55
C HIS A 23 -2.23 -1.13 -16.84
N LEU A 24 -1.83 -0.49 -15.74
CA LEU A 24 -0.73 -0.93 -14.90
C LEU A 24 -1.19 -1.05 -13.45
N GLN A 25 -0.59 -1.97 -12.71
CA GLN A 25 -0.83 -2.10 -11.28
C GLN A 25 -0.25 -0.90 -10.52
N VAL A 26 -1.08 -0.20 -9.75
CA VAL A 26 -0.74 0.97 -8.94
C VAL A 26 -0.70 0.57 -7.46
N LEU A 27 0.48 0.67 -6.85
CA LEU A 27 0.68 0.54 -5.42
C LEU A 27 0.83 1.93 -4.80
N SER A 28 -0.01 2.29 -3.84
CA SER A 28 0.03 3.59 -3.15
C SER A 28 0.33 3.40 -1.67
N MET A 29 1.20 4.26 -1.13
CA MET A 29 1.31 4.43 0.32
C MET A 29 0.21 5.36 0.82
N VAL A 30 -0.28 5.11 2.03
CA VAL A 30 -1.25 5.97 2.73
C VAL A 30 -0.75 6.34 4.12
N ASP A 31 -0.69 7.64 4.39
CA ASP A 31 -0.25 8.19 5.67
C ASP A 31 -1.41 8.28 6.67
N ASN A 32 -2.57 8.74 6.21
CA ASN A 32 -3.80 8.76 6.99
C ASN A 32 -4.78 7.71 6.48
N ILE A 33 -5.00 6.66 7.27
CA ILE A 33 -5.84 5.55 6.83
C ILE A 33 -7.28 5.92 6.47
N LYS A 34 -7.78 7.06 6.97
CA LYS A 34 -9.10 7.57 6.58
C LYS A 34 -9.17 7.90 5.09
N ASP A 35 -8.03 8.12 4.45
CA ASP A 35 -7.91 8.49 3.04
C ASP A 35 -7.70 7.28 2.11
N LYS A 36 -7.60 6.07 2.68
CA LYS A 36 -7.54 4.81 1.91
C LYS A 36 -8.69 4.67 0.89
N PRO A 37 -9.96 4.99 1.20
CA PRO A 37 -11.03 4.95 0.20
C PRO A 37 -10.78 5.91 -0.97
N TYR A 38 -10.20 7.10 -0.71
CA TYR A 38 -9.90 8.07 -1.77
C TYR A 38 -8.86 7.54 -2.75
N LEU A 39 -7.79 6.92 -2.25
CA LEU A 39 -6.78 6.26 -3.09
C LEU A 39 -7.38 5.11 -3.91
N SER A 40 -8.30 4.35 -3.32
CA SER A 40 -9.00 3.28 -4.04
C SER A 40 -9.89 3.83 -5.16
N TYR A 41 -10.64 4.89 -4.90
CA TYR A 41 -11.45 5.56 -5.93
C TYR A 41 -10.62 6.21 -7.04
N ALA A 42 -9.39 6.61 -6.73
CA ALA A 42 -8.44 7.11 -7.72
C ALA A 42 -7.84 6.00 -8.59
N GLY A 43 -8.12 4.72 -8.33
CA GLY A 43 -7.59 3.61 -9.11
C GLY A 43 -6.27 3.05 -8.58
N ALA A 44 -5.97 3.21 -7.29
CA ALA A 44 -4.92 2.43 -6.65
C ALA A 44 -5.40 0.98 -6.41
N ASP A 45 -4.60 0.00 -6.86
CA ASP A 45 -4.91 -1.43 -6.71
C ASP A 45 -4.49 -1.95 -5.35
N VAL A 46 -3.32 -1.52 -4.88
CA VAL A 46 -2.75 -1.94 -3.60
C VAL A 46 -2.47 -0.71 -2.77
N ILE A 47 -3.02 -0.65 -1.56
CA ILE A 47 -2.83 0.49 -0.65
C ILE A 47 -2.24 -0.03 0.65
N ILE A 48 -1.05 0.46 1.00
CA ILE A 48 -0.34 0.06 2.21
C ILE A 48 -0.15 1.26 3.14
N SER A 49 -0.29 1.04 4.46
CA SER A 49 0.08 2.04 5.46
C SER A 49 1.34 1.59 6.20
N PRO A 50 2.49 2.27 5.99
CA PRO A 50 3.71 1.98 6.75
C PRO A 50 3.48 2.04 8.27
N ARG A 51 2.61 2.95 8.71
CA ARG A 51 2.27 3.12 10.13
C ARG A 51 1.50 1.93 10.70
N GLU A 52 0.54 1.37 9.97
CA GLU A 52 -0.16 0.16 10.41
C GLU A 52 0.78 -1.05 10.46
N ILE A 53 1.57 -1.25 9.40
CA ILE A 53 2.53 -2.36 9.33
C ILE A 53 3.48 -2.30 10.52
N MET A 54 4.01 -1.11 10.82
CA MET A 54 4.89 -0.91 11.97
C MET A 54 4.15 -1.08 13.31
N GLY A 55 2.90 -0.62 13.43
CA GLY A 55 2.08 -0.84 14.62
C GLY A 55 1.83 -2.33 14.90
N LEU A 56 1.53 -3.11 13.86
CA LEU A 56 1.35 -4.56 13.94
C LEU A 56 2.66 -5.26 14.35
N ALA A 57 3.79 -4.89 13.74
CA ALA A 57 5.09 -5.46 14.07
C ALA A 57 5.49 -5.17 15.53
N LEU A 58 5.20 -3.97 16.04
CA LEU A 58 5.42 -3.62 17.44
C LEU A 58 4.51 -4.40 18.39
N ALA A 59 3.23 -4.54 18.05
CA ALA A 59 2.27 -5.30 18.84
C ALA A 59 2.66 -6.78 18.93
N ASP A 60 3.03 -7.39 17.80
CA ASP A 60 3.51 -8.77 17.73
C ASP A 60 4.76 -8.97 18.60
N LYS A 61 5.73 -8.04 18.50
CA LYS A 61 6.92 -8.07 19.35
C LYS A 61 6.60 -7.97 20.84
N ALA A 62 5.63 -7.12 21.22
CA ALA A 62 5.23 -6.92 22.61
C ALA A 62 4.53 -8.16 23.21
N LEU A 63 3.82 -8.94 22.39
CA LEU A 63 3.16 -10.18 22.80
C LEU A 63 4.11 -11.39 22.89
N GLY A 64 5.41 -11.19 22.66
CA GLY A 64 6.41 -12.26 22.68
C GLY A 64 6.46 -13.07 21.36
N GLY A 65 5.92 -12.51 20.27
CA GLY A 65 6.03 -13.08 18.94
C GLY A 65 7.48 -13.26 18.49
N THR A 66 7.71 -14.24 17.61
CA THR A 66 8.97 -14.39 16.89
C THR A 66 9.28 -13.15 16.06
N PRO A 67 10.55 -12.81 15.76
CA PRO A 67 10.88 -11.60 15.02
C PRO A 67 10.14 -11.55 13.67
N PHE A 68 9.45 -10.44 13.42
CA PHE A 68 8.76 -10.12 12.18
C PHE A 68 9.73 -10.23 10.99
N HIS A 69 9.56 -11.24 10.15
CA HIS A 69 10.36 -11.41 8.95
C HIS A 69 9.60 -10.82 7.76
N LEU A 70 10.22 -9.87 7.04
CA LEU A 70 9.60 -9.23 5.87
C LEU A 70 9.22 -10.24 4.76
N SER A 71 9.83 -11.44 4.78
CA SER A 71 9.50 -12.58 3.92
C SER A 71 8.14 -13.23 4.20
N ASP A 72 7.56 -13.00 5.38
CA ASP A 72 6.25 -13.53 5.77
C ASP A 72 5.10 -12.68 5.19
N LEU A 73 5.43 -11.47 4.73
CA LEU A 73 4.56 -10.68 3.89
C LEU A 73 4.70 -11.22 2.46
N THR A 74 3.83 -12.16 2.09
CA THR A 74 3.70 -12.64 0.71
C THR A 74 3.76 -11.47 -0.27
N PRO A 75 4.60 -11.52 -1.32
CA PRO A 75 4.54 -10.53 -2.37
C PRO A 75 3.13 -10.57 -2.97
N ILE A 76 2.42 -9.45 -2.95
CA ILE A 76 1.18 -9.28 -3.71
C ILE A 76 1.60 -9.09 -5.18
N ALA A 77 1.99 -10.18 -5.80
CA ALA A 77 1.95 -10.35 -7.24
C ALA A 77 1.25 -11.69 -7.47
N PRO A 78 0.01 -11.71 -7.99
CA PRO A 78 -0.44 -12.92 -8.64
C PRO A 78 0.49 -13.17 -9.82
N ASP A 79 0.86 -14.43 -10.04
CA ASP A 79 1.45 -14.90 -11.29
C ASP A 79 0.68 -14.24 -12.44
N LEU A 80 1.36 -13.33 -13.15
CA LEU A 80 0.87 -12.79 -14.40
C LEU A 80 1.54 -13.64 -15.50
N GLU A 81 0.83 -14.67 -15.95
CA GLU A 81 1.07 -15.22 -17.30
C GLU A 81 0.69 -14.20 -18.38
#